data_AF-A0A3S4FND6-F1
#
_entry.id   AF-A0A3S4FND6-F1
#
_cell.length_a   1.000
_cell.length_b   1.000
_cell.length_c   1.000
_cell.angle_alpha   90.00
_cell.angle_beta   90.00
_cell.angle_gamma   90.00
#
_symmetry.space_group_name_H-M   'P 1'
#
loop_
_entity.id
_entity.type
_entity.pdbx_description
1 polymer ?
#
loop_
_entity_poly.entity_id
_entity_poly.type
_entity_poly.pdbx_seq_one_letter_code
_entity_poly.pdbx_strand_id
1 'polypeptide(L)'
;MKKENNRTDIKYSMTEWLTIPEAIQLAQHELKFRLTKSDIYKNALRGNIILSIYFQSPITLRKIQKVKNKLKFRPIENSLISRLCALEKKALSKKTI
;
A
#
# COMPACT_ATOMS: atom_id res chain seq x y z
N MET A 1 -27.74 -20.05 -30.62
CA MET A 1 -26.27 -19.86 -30.49
C MET A 1 -25.97 -19.31 -29.10
N LYS A 2 -25.36 -20.10 -28.22
CA LYS A 2 -24.95 -19.66 -26.88
C LYS A 2 -23.60 -18.94 -27.01
N LYS A 3 -23.52 -17.71 -26.50
CA LYS A 3 -22.30 -16.90 -26.45
C LYS A 3 -21.47 -17.40 -25.26
N GLU A 4 -20.39 -18.13 -25.53
CA GLU A 4 -19.47 -18.58 -24.49
C GLU A 4 -18.62 -17.40 -23.99
N ASN A 5 -18.88 -16.99 -22.75
CA ASN A 5 -18.05 -16.03 -22.02
C ASN A 5 -16.78 -16.75 -21.55
N ASN A 6 -15.75 -16.77 -22.39
CA ASN A 6 -14.42 -17.20 -21.98
C ASN A 6 -13.78 -16.10 -21.13
N ARG A 7 -14.18 -16.01 -19.86
CA ARG A 7 -13.38 -15.34 -18.84
C ARG A 7 -12.21 -16.26 -18.55
N THR A 8 -11.07 -15.98 -19.18
CA THR A 8 -9.80 -16.58 -18.80
C THR A 8 -9.47 -16.06 -17.41
N ASP A 9 -9.80 -16.84 -16.38
CA ASP A 9 -9.31 -16.61 -15.03
C ASP A 9 -7.79 -16.80 -15.04
N ILE A 10 -7.06 -15.70 -15.27
CA ILE A 10 -5.61 -15.70 -15.20
C ILE A 10 -5.26 -15.91 -13.74
N LYS A 11 -4.95 -17.16 -13.41
CA LYS A 11 -4.52 -17.59 -12.07
C LYS A 11 -3.07 -17.13 -11.89
N TYR A 12 -2.85 -15.83 -11.67
CA TYR A 12 -1.56 -15.31 -11.23
C TYR A 12 -1.22 -15.99 -9.89
N SER A 13 -0.15 -16.79 -9.86
CA SER A 13 0.42 -17.24 -8.60
C SER A 13 0.77 -16.00 -7.78
N MET A 14 0.29 -15.90 -6.54
CA MET A 14 0.44 -14.77 -5.60
C MET A 14 1.89 -14.32 -5.30
N THR A 15 2.89 -14.80 -6.03
CA THR A 15 4.30 -14.82 -5.63
C THR A 15 5.13 -13.65 -6.11
N GLU A 16 4.68 -12.83 -7.07
CA GLU A 16 5.47 -11.69 -7.55
C GLU A 16 4.69 -10.39 -7.49
N TRP A 17 4.98 -9.60 -6.45
CA TRP A 17 4.58 -8.21 -6.38
C TRP A 17 5.28 -7.45 -7.51
N LEU A 18 4.49 -6.88 -8.43
CA LEU A 18 5.04 -6.07 -9.51
C LEU A 18 5.08 -4.60 -9.09
N THR A 19 6.20 -3.96 -9.35
CA THR A 19 6.27 -2.50 -9.33
C THR A 19 5.45 -1.92 -10.49
N ILE A 20 5.00 -0.67 -10.33
CA ILE A 20 4.23 0.02 -11.39
C ILE A 20 4.99 0.05 -12.73
N PRO A 21 6.31 0.32 -12.79
CA PRO A 21 7.07 0.22 -14.04
C PRO A 21 7.08 -1.18 -14.66
N GLU A 22 7.28 -2.23 -13.86
CA GLU A 22 7.27 -3.62 -14.34
C GLU A 22 5.90 -4.01 -14.89
N ALA A 23 4.82 -3.62 -14.20
CA ALA A 23 3.46 -3.83 -14.66
C ALA A 23 3.19 -3.14 -16.01
N ILE A 24 3.73 -1.92 -16.24
CA ILE A 24 3.61 -1.23 -17.52
C ILE A 24 4.39 -1.96 -18.62
N GLN A 25 5.63 -2.39 -18.34
CA GLN A 25 6.45 -3.10 -19.32
C GLN A 25 5.81 -4.44 -19.74
N LEU A 26 5.31 -5.21 -18.78
CA LEU A 26 4.58 -6.46 -19.04
C LEU A 26 3.31 -6.19 -19.83
N ALA A 27 2.52 -5.21 -19.41
CA ALA A 27 1.30 -4.83 -20.12
C ALA A 27 1.58 -4.35 -21.56
N GLN A 28 2.71 -3.67 -21.81
CA GLN A 28 3.10 -3.27 -23.17
C GLN A 28 3.47 -4.45 -24.07
N HIS A 29 3.98 -5.54 -23.50
CA HIS A 29 4.28 -6.75 -24.27
C HIS A 29 3.01 -7.49 -24.70
N GLU A 30 1.99 -7.49 -23.84
CA GLU A 30 0.73 -8.24 -24.05
C GLU A 30 -0.37 -7.41 -24.75
N LEU A 31 -0.37 -6.08 -24.58
CA LEU A 31 -1.43 -5.20 -25.08
C LEU A 31 -0.95 -4.41 -26.30
N LYS A 32 -1.87 -4.24 -27.27
CA LYS A 32 -1.63 -3.42 -28.48
C LYS A 32 -1.63 -1.91 -28.23
N PHE A 33 -1.76 -1.46 -26.98
CA PHE A 33 -1.81 -0.04 -26.64
C PHE A 33 -0.87 0.27 -25.47
N ARG A 34 -0.38 1.52 -25.45
CA ARG A 34 0.55 1.97 -24.43
C ARG A 34 -0.19 2.34 -23.15
N LEU A 35 0.09 1.61 -22.09
CA LEU A 35 -0.45 1.88 -20.76
C LEU A 35 0.42 2.93 -20.05
N THR A 36 -0.20 3.96 -19.47
CA THR A 36 0.53 4.97 -18.68
C THR A 36 0.39 4.71 -17.18
N LYS A 37 1.29 5.28 -16.37
CA LYS A 37 1.16 5.25 -14.91
C LYS A 37 -0.20 5.82 -14.45
N SER A 38 -0.70 6.85 -15.14
CA SER A 38 -2.01 7.44 -14.83
C SER A 38 -3.16 6.44 -14.97
N ASP A 39 -3.09 5.56 -15.97
CA ASP A 39 -4.14 4.54 -16.21
C ASP A 39 -4.17 3.48 -15.12
N ILE A 40 -2.99 3.11 -14.60
CA ILE A 40 -2.86 2.23 -13.42
C ILE A 40 -3.47 2.91 -12.19
N TYR A 41 -3.08 4.15 -11.89
CA TYR A 41 -3.62 4.86 -10.73
C TYR A 41 -5.14 5.06 -10.84
N LYS A 42 -5.67 5.42 -12.01
CA LYS A 42 -7.11 5.55 -12.24
C LYS A 42 -7.84 4.22 -12.02
N ASN A 43 -7.29 3.11 -12.50
CA ASN A 43 -7.88 1.79 -12.24
C ASN A 43 -7.85 1.41 -10.76
N ALA A 44 -6.76 1.74 -10.06
CA ALA A 44 -6.67 1.52 -8.62
C ALA A 44 -7.71 2.34 -7.84
N LEU A 45 -7.88 3.61 -8.19
CA LEU A 45 -8.89 4.49 -7.58
C LEU A 45 -10.33 4.01 -7.85
N ARG A 46 -10.56 3.33 -8.98
CA ARG A 46 -11.84 2.69 -9.29
C ARG A 46 -12.06 1.36 -8.57
N GLY A 47 -11.07 0.85 -7.85
CA GLY A 47 -11.14 -0.43 -7.14
C GLY A 47 -10.91 -1.66 -8.03
N ASN A 48 -10.49 -1.48 -9.28
CA ASN A 48 -10.27 -2.60 -10.22
C ASN A 48 -8.97 -3.36 -9.94
N ILE A 49 -7.99 -2.69 -9.33
CA ILE A 49 -6.70 -3.27 -8.94
C ILE A 49 -6.29 -2.74 -7.56
N ILE A 50 -5.53 -3.54 -6.81
CA ILE A 50 -5.02 -3.17 -5.49
C ILE A 50 -3.58 -2.70 -5.63
N LEU A 51 -3.29 -1.47 -5.20
CA LEU A 51 -1.92 -1.01 -5.02
C LEU A 51 -1.52 -1.17 -3.55
N SER A 52 -0.40 -1.81 -3.30
CA SER A 52 0.20 -1.85 -1.96
C SER A 52 1.45 -1.00 -1.92
N ILE A 53 1.66 -0.35 -0.78
CA ILE A 53 2.86 0.45 -0.54
C ILE A 53 3.95 -0.50 -0.04
N TYR A 54 4.98 -0.71 -0.85
CA TYR A 54 6.14 -1.50 -0.48
C TYR A 54 7.16 -0.62 0.27
N PHE A 55 7.58 -1.07 1.45
CA PHE A 55 8.67 -0.44 2.21
C PHE A 55 9.87 -1.38 2.22
N GLN A 56 10.99 -0.96 1.62
CA GLN A 56 12.25 -1.73 1.59
C GLN A 56 12.87 -1.96 2.97
N SER A 57 12.32 -1.38 4.03
CA SER A 57 12.72 -1.63 5.41
C SER A 57 11.52 -1.58 6.36
N PRO A 58 11.58 -2.25 7.53
CA PRO A 58 10.54 -2.14 8.53
C PRO A 58 10.40 -0.68 9.00
N ILE A 59 9.19 -0.15 8.92
CA ILE A 59 8.88 1.23 9.34
C ILE A 59 9.09 1.34 10.85
N THR A 60 10.15 2.08 11.25
CA THR A 60 10.40 2.40 12.66
C THR A 60 9.71 3.71 13.01
N LEU A 61 8.56 3.64 13.68
CA LEU A 61 7.84 4.82 14.14
C LEU A 61 8.36 5.25 15.53
N ARG A 62 8.77 6.51 15.68
CA ARG A 62 9.27 7.07 16.96
C ARG A 62 8.55 8.36 17.29
N LYS A 63 8.25 8.58 18.58
CA LYS A 63 7.68 9.83 19.09
C LYS A 63 8.81 10.73 19.60
N ILE A 64 8.83 11.98 19.16
CA ILE A 64 9.69 13.01 19.74
C ILE A 64 9.14 13.38 21.12
N GLN A 65 9.96 13.29 22.16
CA GLN A 65 9.63 13.75 23.50
C GLN A 65 10.73 14.62 24.08
N LYS A 66 10.37 15.55 24.95
CA LYS A 66 11.31 16.39 25.69
C LYS A 66 11.49 15.82 27.11
N VAL A 67 12.69 15.37 27.46
CA VAL A 67 13.02 14.87 28.81
C VAL A 67 14.17 15.70 29.36
N LYS A 68 13.98 16.30 30.54
CA LYS A 68 15.00 17.15 31.18
C LYS A 68 15.61 18.16 30.19
N ASN A 69 14.73 18.85 29.47
CA ASN A 69 15.07 19.84 28.44
C ASN A 69 15.81 19.32 27.19
N LYS A 70 16.03 18.00 27.05
CA LYS A 70 16.65 17.39 25.86
C LYS A 70 15.60 16.68 25.01
N LEU A 71 15.74 16.78 23.68
CA LEU A 71 14.94 15.99 22.75
C LEU A 71 15.42 14.53 22.77
N LYS A 72 14.48 13.61 22.93
CA LYS A 72 14.71 12.16 22.86
C LYS A 72 13.66 11.51 21.99
N PHE A 73 14.03 10.42 21.34
CA PHE A 73 13.10 9.58 20.60
C PHE A 73 12.64 8.43 21.48
N ARG A 74 11.32 8.28 21.66
CA ARG A 74 10.73 7.12 22.31
C ARG A 74 10.21 6.16 21.23
N PRO A 75 10.51 4.85 21.32
CA PRO A 75 9.89 3.87 20.43
C PRO A 75 8.37 3.87 20.66
N ILE A 76 7.61 3.79 19.57
CA ILE A 76 6.17 3.54 19.66
C ILE A 76 5.97 2.03 19.77
N GLU A 77 4.97 1.63 20.54
CA GLU A 77 4.60 0.22 20.66
C GLU A 77 4.37 -0.40 19.28
N ASN A 78 4.87 -1.62 19.07
CA ASN A 78 4.84 -2.28 17.75
C ASN A 78 3.45 -2.76 17.32
N SER A 79 2.39 -2.49 18.08
CA SER A 79 1.03 -2.82 17.68
C SER A 79 0.58 -1.94 16.51
N LEU A 80 -0.17 -2.53 15.57
CA LEU A 80 -0.69 -1.81 14.39
C LEU A 80 -1.55 -0.61 14.82
N ILE A 81 -2.42 -0.81 15.81
CA ILE A 81 -3.32 0.23 16.33
C ILE A 81 -2.50 1.38 16.93
N SER A 82 -1.51 1.11 17.80
CA SER A 82 -0.69 2.15 18.42
C SER A 82 0.10 2.97 17.38
N ARG A 83 0.57 2.32 16.29
CA ARG A 83 1.25 2.99 15.17
C ARG A 83 0.31 3.86 14.34
N LEU A 84 -0.88 3.37 14.00
CA LEU A 84 -1.90 4.15 13.30
C LEU A 84 -2.35 5.35 14.15
N CYS A 85 -2.57 5.14 15.44
CA CYS A 85 -2.96 6.21 16.36
C CYS A 85 -1.87 7.29 16.51
N ALA A 86 -0.59 6.94 16.34
CA ALA A 86 0.49 7.92 16.40
C ALA A 86 0.61 8.78 15.12
N LEU A 87 0.11 8.29 13.98
CA LEU A 87 0.12 9.03 12.71
C LEU A 87 -1.02 10.03 12.62
N GLU A 88 -2.16 9.73 13.25
CA GLU A 88 -3.35 10.57 13.18
C GLU A 88 -3.50 11.45 14.43
N LYS A 89 -3.46 12.78 14.25
CA LYS A 89 -3.57 13.77 15.34
C LYS A 89 -4.86 13.64 16.17
N LYS A 90 -5.93 13.09 15.59
CA LYS A 90 -7.24 12.89 16.22
C LYS A 90 -7.49 11.44 16.65
N ALA A 91 -6.47 10.59 16.58
CA ALA A 91 -6.64 9.19 16.90
C ALA A 91 -7.18 9.01 18.31
N LEU A 92 -8.11 8.06 18.44
CA LEU A 92 -8.76 7.63 19.67
C LEU A 92 -7.69 7.11 20.65
N SER A 93 -7.03 8.00 21.39
CA SER A 93 -6.29 7.58 22.56
C SER A 93 -7.33 7.01 23.52
N LYS A 94 -7.21 5.71 23.82
CA LYS A 94 -7.99 5.11 24.91
C LYS A 94 -7.75 5.98 26.15
N LYS A 95 -8.81 6.64 26.61
CA LYS A 95 -8.86 7.31 27.90
C LYS A 95 -8.86 6.19 28.93
N THR A 96 -7.69 5.83 29.45
CA THR A 96 -7.59 4.91 30.58
C THR A 96 -8.08 5.68 31.81
N ILE A 97 -9.17 5.18 32.40
CA ILE A 97 -9.70 5.58 33.72
C ILE A 97 -8.69 5.18 34.79
#